data_AF-A0AAD9QNV2-F1
#
_entry.id   AF-A0AAD9QNV2-F1
#
_cell.length_a   1.000
_cell.length_b   1.000
_cell.length_c   1.000
_cell.angle_alpha   90.00
_cell.angle_beta   90.00
_cell.angle_gamma   90.00
#
_symmetry.space_group_name_H-M   'P 1'
#
loop_
_entity.id
_entity.type
_entity.pdbx_description
1 polymer ?
#
loop_
_entity_poly.entity_id
_entity_poly.type
_entity_poly.pdbx_seq_one_letter_code
_entity_poly.pdbx_strand_id
1 'polypeptide(L)'
;MNSLILSLLFRDVKDGVHKSKGWSNSAYGTSKIGVTALSKIQARAFSQDSREDILINACCPGWVRTDMAGPKAPKSPDEGAETPVYLALLPPNAGSPHGEFVSDKTVQQW
;
A
#
# COMPACT_ATOMS: atom_id res chain seq x y z
N MET A 1 10.19 1.10 -20.36
CA MET A 1 9.49 2.31 -19.90
C MET A 1 9.56 2.51 -18.37
N ASN A 2 10.48 1.85 -17.64
CA ASN A 2 10.28 1.53 -16.20
C ASN A 2 11.22 2.23 -15.20
N SER A 3 11.63 3.49 -15.42
CA SER A 3 12.51 4.19 -14.44
C SER A 3 12.27 5.70 -14.32
N LEU A 4 11.34 6.27 -15.08
CA LEU A 4 11.20 7.73 -15.16
C LEU A 4 10.66 8.34 -13.86
N ILE A 5 9.67 7.74 -13.20
CA ILE A 5 9.01 8.43 -12.07
C ILE A 5 9.86 8.51 -10.79
N LEU A 6 10.60 7.45 -10.47
CA LEU A 6 11.53 7.42 -9.33
C LEU A 6 12.75 8.29 -9.57
N SER A 7 13.31 8.27 -10.79
CA SER A 7 14.46 9.13 -11.13
C SER A 7 14.08 10.61 -11.14
N LEU A 8 12.88 10.97 -11.61
CA LEU A 8 12.33 12.32 -11.51
C LEU A 8 12.14 12.74 -10.04
N LEU A 9 11.54 11.91 -9.20
CA LEU A 9 11.39 12.19 -7.77
C LEU A 9 12.75 12.46 -7.11
N PHE A 10 13.74 11.60 -7.31
CA PHE A 10 15.06 11.77 -6.71
C PHE A 10 15.77 13.03 -7.18
N ARG A 11 15.68 13.34 -8.47
CA ARG A 11 16.22 14.59 -9.02
C ARG A 11 15.53 15.80 -8.38
N ASP A 12 14.21 15.83 -8.40
CA ASP A 12 13.44 16.98 -7.93
C ASP A 12 13.58 17.20 -6.40
N VAL A 13 13.76 16.13 -5.61
CA VAL A 13 14.11 16.22 -4.18
C VAL A 13 15.54 16.72 -4.00
N LYS A 14 16.51 16.22 -4.78
CA LYS A 14 17.91 16.68 -4.72
C LYS A 14 18.04 18.17 -5.06
N ASP A 15 17.26 18.64 -6.02
CA ASP A 15 17.23 20.03 -6.45
C ASP A 15 16.37 20.92 -5.53
N GLY A 16 15.71 20.36 -4.52
CA GLY A 16 14.88 21.10 -3.56
C GLY A 16 13.57 21.66 -4.15
N VAL A 17 13.15 21.16 -5.32
CA VAL A 17 11.98 21.63 -6.07
C VAL A 17 10.79 20.68 -5.98
N HIS A 18 10.84 19.67 -5.09
CA HIS A 18 9.84 18.61 -5.04
C HIS A 18 8.42 19.15 -4.85
N LYS A 19 8.22 20.13 -3.95
CA LYS A 19 6.90 20.75 -3.74
C LYS A 19 6.38 21.50 -4.96
N SER A 20 7.23 22.30 -5.63
CA SER A 20 6.81 23.06 -6.82
C SER A 20 6.54 22.17 -8.03
N LYS A 21 7.13 20.97 -8.04
CA LYS A 21 6.87 19.91 -9.01
C LYS A 21 5.67 19.01 -8.64
N GLY A 22 4.97 19.32 -7.55
CA GLY A 22 3.74 18.62 -7.14
C GLY A 22 3.96 17.36 -6.29
N TRP A 23 5.19 17.07 -5.87
CA TRP A 23 5.47 15.97 -4.96
C TRP A 23 5.05 16.31 -3.53
N SER A 24 4.60 15.29 -2.78
CA SER A 24 4.33 15.41 -1.35
C SER A 24 5.61 15.76 -0.57
N ASN A 25 5.44 16.44 0.57
CA ASN A 25 6.53 16.71 1.51
C ASN A 25 6.85 15.52 2.43
N SER A 26 6.10 14.43 2.35
CA SER A 26 6.32 13.22 3.14
C SER A 26 6.97 12.15 2.27
N ALA A 27 8.28 11.92 2.47
CA ALA A 27 8.99 10.84 1.77
C ALA A 27 8.39 9.45 2.10
N TYR A 28 7.98 9.26 3.37
CA TYR A 28 7.25 8.06 3.79
C TYR A 28 5.91 7.92 3.06
N GLY A 29 5.13 9.00 2.96
CA GLY A 29 3.87 9.00 2.22
C GLY A 29 4.09 8.62 0.76
N THR A 30 5.05 9.26 0.10
CA THR A 30 5.40 8.97 -1.30
C THR A 30 5.85 7.51 -1.50
N SER A 31 6.62 6.93 -0.57
CA SER A 31 7.01 5.53 -0.68
C SER A 31 5.81 4.58 -0.57
N LYS A 32 4.83 4.89 0.29
CA LYS A 32 3.60 4.10 0.43
C LYS A 32 2.63 4.26 -0.74
N ILE A 33 2.60 5.43 -1.41
CA ILE A 33 1.94 5.57 -2.73
C ILE A 33 2.54 4.55 -3.72
N GLY A 34 3.86 4.43 -3.74
CA GLY A 34 4.57 3.45 -4.57
C GLY A 34 4.18 2.00 -4.26
N VAL A 35 4.10 1.64 -2.97
CA VAL A 35 3.65 0.30 -2.55
C VAL A 35 2.21 0.03 -3.00
N THR A 36 1.27 0.95 -2.78
CA THR A 36 -0.13 0.80 -3.21
C THR A 36 -0.25 0.64 -4.73
N ALA A 37 0.44 1.49 -5.49
CA ALA A 37 0.44 1.41 -6.95
C ALA A 37 1.06 0.09 -7.45
N LEU A 38 2.16 -0.36 -6.85
CA LEU A 38 2.80 -1.63 -7.18
C LEU A 38 1.86 -2.81 -6.94
N SER A 39 1.17 -2.87 -5.79
CA SER A 39 0.19 -3.93 -5.51
C SER A 39 -0.94 -3.95 -6.54
N LYS A 40 -1.44 -2.79 -6.98
CA LYS A 40 -2.46 -2.71 -8.06
C LYS A 40 -1.92 -3.21 -9.41
N ILE A 41 -0.68 -2.91 -9.75
CA ILE A 41 -0.04 -3.41 -10.98
C ILE A 41 0.15 -4.93 -10.91
N GLN A 42 0.65 -5.43 -9.77
CA GLN A 42 0.84 -6.86 -9.55
C GLN A 42 -0.48 -7.61 -9.61
N ALA A 43 -1.53 -7.11 -8.96
CA ALA A 43 -2.87 -7.71 -9.06
C ALA A 43 -3.29 -7.92 -10.52
N ARG A 44 -3.24 -6.85 -11.35
CA ARG A 44 -3.55 -6.96 -12.79
C ARG A 44 -2.69 -7.97 -13.54
N ALA A 45 -1.40 -8.05 -13.21
CA ALA A 45 -0.49 -9.02 -13.82
C ALA A 45 -0.85 -10.46 -13.44
N PHE A 46 -1.21 -10.69 -12.18
CA PHE A 46 -1.61 -12.00 -11.66
C PHE A 46 -3.05 -12.39 -12.03
N SER A 47 -3.91 -11.45 -12.43
CA SER A 47 -5.22 -11.77 -13.03
C SER A 47 -5.12 -12.52 -14.37
N GLN A 48 -3.91 -12.63 -14.95
CA GLN A 48 -3.64 -13.41 -16.16
C GLN A 48 -2.84 -14.69 -15.85
N ASP A 49 -2.57 -14.97 -14.57
CA ASP A 49 -1.90 -16.20 -14.14
C ASP A 49 -2.87 -17.37 -14.22
N SER A 50 -2.37 -18.58 -14.49
CA SER A 50 -3.20 -19.80 -14.49
C SER A 50 -3.78 -20.16 -13.11
N ARG A 51 -3.25 -19.56 -12.04
CA ARG A 51 -3.71 -19.75 -10.66
C ARG A 51 -4.77 -18.70 -10.33
N GLU A 52 -6.02 -19.14 -10.25
CA GLU A 52 -7.19 -18.29 -10.00
C GLU A 52 -7.35 -17.88 -8.52
N ASP A 53 -6.54 -18.43 -7.61
CA ASP A 53 -6.62 -18.23 -6.15
C ASP A 53 -5.66 -17.16 -5.61
N ILE A 54 -4.88 -16.50 -6.46
CA ILE A 54 -3.93 -15.46 -6.04
C ILE A 54 -4.63 -14.11 -5.93
N LEU A 55 -4.78 -13.64 -4.68
CA LEU A 55 -5.31 -12.32 -4.38
C LEU A 55 -4.20 -11.39 -3.85
N ILE A 56 -4.06 -10.22 -4.47
CA ILE A 56 -3.03 -9.22 -4.12
C ILE A 56 -3.73 -7.91 -3.78
N ASN A 57 -3.50 -7.39 -2.57
CA ASN A 57 -4.06 -6.11 -2.12
C ASN A 57 -3.00 -5.33 -1.34
N ALA A 58 -3.12 -4.00 -1.35
CA ALA A 58 -2.45 -3.14 -0.39
C ALA A 58 -3.38 -2.94 0.82
N CYS A 59 -2.81 -2.70 2.00
CA CYS A 59 -3.62 -2.38 3.18
C CYS A 59 -2.97 -1.38 4.12
N CYS A 60 -3.81 -0.80 4.98
CA CYS A 60 -3.39 0.03 6.10
C CYS A 60 -3.74 -0.69 7.43
N PRO A 61 -2.77 -0.89 8.34
CA PRO A 61 -3.06 -1.42 9.67
C PRO A 61 -3.68 -0.36 10.62
N GLY A 62 -3.75 0.90 10.18
CA GLY A 62 -4.08 2.05 11.02
C GLY A 62 -2.86 2.57 11.79
N TRP A 63 -3.08 3.40 12.81
CA TRP A 63 -2.02 3.94 13.66
C TRP A 63 -1.81 3.02 14.88
N VAL A 64 -0.70 2.27 14.86
CA VAL A 64 -0.44 1.14 15.76
C VAL A 64 0.71 1.42 16.74
N ARG A 65 0.55 1.05 18.01
CA ARG A 65 1.56 1.15 19.07
C ARG A 65 2.72 0.20 18.79
N THR A 66 3.72 0.74 18.11
CA THR A 66 4.98 0.09 17.75
C THR A 66 6.11 1.10 17.93
N ASP A 67 7.37 0.66 17.84
CA ASP A 67 8.52 1.56 17.88
C ASP A 67 8.46 2.66 16.79
N MET A 68 7.84 2.36 15.64
CA MET A 68 7.70 3.31 14.53
C MET A 68 6.72 4.45 14.84
N ALA A 69 5.63 4.17 15.57
CA ALA A 69 4.52 5.10 15.77
C ALA A 69 4.39 5.64 17.20
N GLY A 70 5.08 5.02 18.16
CA GLY A 70 5.13 5.40 19.56
C GLY A 70 3.92 4.93 20.39
N PRO A 71 3.98 5.11 21.72
CA PRO A 71 2.98 4.58 22.65
C PRO A 71 1.61 5.30 22.59
N LYS A 72 1.55 6.48 21.97
CA LYS A 72 0.30 7.28 21.84
C LYS A 72 -0.63 6.79 20.72
N ALA A 73 -0.18 5.86 19.89
CA ALA A 73 -1.01 5.32 18.82
C ALA A 73 -2.25 4.60 19.42
N PRO A 74 -3.43 4.72 18.78
CA PRO A 74 -4.68 4.22 19.34
C PRO A 74 -4.82 2.69 19.27
N LYS A 75 -4.21 2.01 18.29
CA LYS A 75 -4.31 0.56 18.13
C LYS A 75 -3.17 -0.21 18.79
N SER A 76 -3.45 -1.37 19.36
CA SER A 76 -2.45 -2.37 19.73
C SER A 76 -1.88 -3.08 18.49
N PRO A 77 -0.73 -3.76 18.58
CA PRO A 77 -0.24 -4.62 17.51
C PRO A 77 -1.27 -5.65 17.02
N ASP A 78 -2.02 -6.26 17.95
CA ASP A 78 -3.05 -7.26 17.61
C ASP A 78 -4.20 -6.62 16.81
N GLU A 79 -4.69 -5.45 17.22
CA GLU A 79 -5.72 -4.69 16.50
C GLU A 79 -5.19 -4.22 15.12
N GLY A 80 -3.90 -3.89 15.03
CA GLY A 80 -3.23 -3.52 13.79
C GLY A 80 -3.07 -4.69 12.80
N ALA A 81 -2.95 -5.91 13.30
CA ALA A 81 -2.79 -7.12 12.49
C ALA A 81 -4.10 -7.58 11.83
N GLU A 82 -5.26 -7.11 12.30
CA GLU A 82 -6.56 -7.62 11.86
C GLU A 82 -6.80 -7.52 10.35
N THR A 83 -6.53 -6.36 9.72
CA THR A 83 -6.75 -6.19 8.27
C THR A 83 -5.74 -7.00 7.43
N PRO A 84 -4.42 -6.96 7.72
CA PRO A 84 -3.46 -7.84 7.06
C PRO A 84 -3.81 -9.33 7.17
N VAL A 85 -4.17 -9.82 8.37
CA VAL A 85 -4.54 -11.23 8.59
C VAL A 85 -5.83 -11.59 7.85
N TYR A 86 -6.84 -10.71 7.86
CA TYR A 86 -8.05 -10.88 7.07
C TYR A 86 -7.75 -11.08 5.57
N LEU A 87 -6.87 -10.26 5.00
CA LEU A 87 -6.49 -10.37 3.59
C LEU A 87 -5.66 -11.62 3.29
N ALA A 88 -4.80 -12.04 4.23
CA ALA A 88 -3.99 -13.24 4.08
C ALA A 88 -4.82 -14.54 4.17
N LEU A 89 -5.99 -14.48 4.81
CA LEU A 89 -6.86 -15.63 5.08
C LEU A 89 -8.20 -15.53 4.36
N LEU A 90 -8.26 -14.80 3.24
CA LEU A 90 -9.46 -14.80 2.40
C LEU A 90 -9.82 -16.24 2.00
N PRO A 91 -11.12 -16.60 2.00
CA PRO A 91 -11.53 -17.95 1.64
C PRO A 91 -11.02 -18.35 0.25
N PRO A 92 -10.78 -19.66 0.01
CA PRO A 92 -10.52 -20.15 -1.33
C PRO A 92 -11.60 -19.68 -2.30
N ASN A 93 -11.19 -19.27 -3.50
CA ASN A 93 -12.09 -18.77 -4.55
C ASN A 93 -12.91 -17.52 -4.15
N ALA A 94 -12.47 -16.72 -3.17
CA ALA A 94 -13.17 -15.49 -2.78
C ALA A 94 -13.35 -14.50 -3.94
N GLY A 95 -12.42 -14.48 -4.90
CA GLY A 95 -12.43 -13.60 -6.08
C GLY A 95 -12.27 -12.10 -5.78
N SER A 96 -12.44 -11.68 -4.52
CA SER A 96 -12.33 -10.31 -4.06
C SER A 96 -12.04 -10.25 -2.55
N PRO A 97 -11.43 -9.15 -2.05
CA PRO A 97 -10.85 -8.04 -2.82
C PRO A 97 -9.60 -8.47 -3.62
N HIS A 98 -9.38 -7.86 -4.78
CA HIS A 98 -8.21 -8.07 -5.61
C HIS A 98 -7.76 -6.75 -6.26
N GLY A 99 -6.52 -6.36 -6.06
CA GLY A 99 -5.98 -5.09 -6.55
C GLY A 99 -6.53 -3.88 -5.82
N GLU A 100 -6.92 -4.01 -4.55
CA GLU A 100 -7.50 -2.93 -3.77
C GLU A 100 -6.58 -2.37 -2.69
N PHE A 101 -6.94 -1.19 -2.20
CA PHE A 101 -6.40 -0.64 -0.95
C PHE A 101 -7.44 -0.82 0.14
N VAL A 102 -7.09 -1.54 1.21
CA VAL A 102 -8.04 -1.95 2.25
C VAL A 102 -7.61 -1.40 3.62
N SER A 103 -8.55 -0.80 4.34
CA SER A 103 -8.37 -0.34 5.73
C SER A 103 -9.59 -0.76 6.54
N ASP A 104 -9.37 -1.26 7.75
CA ASP A 104 -10.44 -1.75 8.64
C ASP A 104 -11.37 -2.74 7.92
N LYS A 105 -10.74 -3.70 7.20
CA LYS A 105 -11.42 -4.73 6.38
C LYS A 105 -12.37 -4.16 5.31
N THR A 106 -12.24 -2.88 4.97
CA THR A 106 -13.10 -2.15 4.04
C THR A 106 -12.27 -1.59 2.89
N VAL A 107 -12.75 -1.77 1.65
CA VAL A 107 -12.12 -1.20 0.45
C VAL A 107 -12.20 0.32 0.49
N GLN A 108 -11.07 0.97 0.25
CA GLN A 108 -10.94 2.42 0.19
C GLN A 108 -10.79 2.86 -1.26
N GLN A 109 -11.38 4.00 -1.61
CA GLN A 109 -11.21 4.58 -2.94
C GLN A 109 -9.77 5.06 -3.12
N TRP A 110 -9.17 4.68 -4.25
CA TRP A 110 -7.80 5.04 -4.65
C TRP A 110 -7.78 5.63 -6.05
#